data_AF-A0A1G8NXR1-F1
#
_entry.id   AF-A0A1G8NXR1-F1
#
_cell.length_a   1.000
_cell.length_b   1.000
_cell.length_c   1.000
_cell.angle_alpha   90.00
_cell.angle_beta   90.00
_cell.angle_gamma   90.00
#
_symmetry.space_group_name_H-M   'P 1'
#
loop_
_entity.id
_entity.type
_entity.pdbx_description
1 polymer ?
#
loop_
_entity_poly.entity_id
_entity_poly.type
_entity_poly.pdbx_seq_one_letter_code
_entity_poly.pdbx_strand_id
1 'polypeptide(L)'
;MPAPLVRRRTIKYIAGVAVVGLTAGVASAIMGGASPASAATIDASVPTTCTIPVAGAEEYDAKITATVPDTAKVGDSVSLQNFKISILLNVATTDALQILGATTLQGSITAGASLTNATPSDLSIVATVPSTPVPQTQDANGDGPAFTITATGPSPSATLTSAGTATLTATTVNAVFDPKNASGTSVLPAAKQKIPCTFDSGDNLVLVKIPVTAGGGSTPTPVPPTPTPKVTPTPVAPTPTPVAPTPTPKVTPTPVAPTPTPVAPTPTPKVTPTPVAPTPTPVGPTPTPSGPTPTPAPNITHINFDATGTIGLPTVNGTGKVGPGTIAADVNLKGGSFTGKSTFPDITVKASLFGFIPTTIVSSFTQLGDLTGQLAPGAKDVTADLKANLGVKSVKAFGVLPLTSSGCTTASPVSIHLASNGKGEFSPFTGGTVSSKFAIGNLANCGLLTPLLNLIFPGPNNTLTLNLVAQDS
;
A
#
# COMPACT_ATOMS: atom_id res chain seq x y z
N MET A 1 4.78 -31.00 -56.53
CA MET A 1 3.82 -30.59 -57.58
C MET A 1 2.57 -30.08 -56.87
N PRO A 2 1.99 -28.90 -57.18
CA PRO A 2 2.36 -27.89 -58.17
C PRO A 2 2.75 -26.51 -57.56
N ALA A 3 3.67 -25.82 -58.23
CA ALA A 3 3.60 -24.37 -58.47
C ALA A 3 3.00 -24.20 -59.90
N PRO A 4 2.74 -23.00 -60.47
CA PRO A 4 3.09 -21.64 -60.03
C PRO A 4 1.98 -20.59 -60.30
N LEU A 5 2.19 -19.32 -59.90
CA LEU A 5 1.89 -18.19 -60.78
C LEU A 5 2.81 -17.00 -60.45
N VAL A 6 3.65 -16.72 -61.44
CA VAL A 6 4.65 -15.67 -61.51
C VAL A 6 3.97 -14.34 -61.85
N ARG A 7 4.32 -13.24 -61.18
CA ARG A 7 4.28 -11.92 -61.83
C ARG A 7 5.54 -11.13 -61.57
N ARG A 8 6.07 -10.66 -62.69
CA ARG A 8 7.41 -10.12 -62.97
C ARG A 8 7.49 -8.60 -62.73
N ARG A 9 8.74 -8.15 -62.60
CA ARG A 9 9.31 -6.81 -62.92
C ARG A 9 9.02 -5.71 -61.88
N THR A 10 9.95 -4.83 -61.51
CA THR A 10 11.12 -4.32 -62.25
C THR A 10 12.14 -3.73 -61.27
N ILE A 11 13.42 -3.91 -61.59
CA ILE A 11 14.58 -3.27 -61.00
C ILE A 11 14.57 -1.77 -61.35
N LYS A 12 14.85 -0.91 -60.36
CA LYS A 12 15.51 0.39 -60.58
C LYS A 12 16.62 0.57 -59.55
N TYR A 13 17.85 0.42 -60.03
CA TYR A 13 19.06 0.94 -59.41
C TYR A 13 19.01 2.48 -59.44
N ILE A 14 19.29 3.13 -58.31
CA ILE A 14 19.88 4.47 -58.29
C ILE A 14 21.00 4.44 -57.25
N ALA A 15 22.21 4.72 -57.74
CA ALA A 15 23.43 4.95 -56.98
C ALA A 15 23.45 6.38 -56.40
N GLY A 16 24.17 6.58 -55.29
CA GLY A 16 24.49 7.88 -54.70
C GLY A 16 25.08 7.69 -53.30
N VAL A 17 26.37 7.34 -53.20
CA VAL A 17 27.50 8.26 -52.93
C VAL A 17 27.46 8.89 -51.53
N ALA A 18 28.52 8.61 -50.79
CA ALA A 18 28.82 9.00 -49.42
C ALA A 18 29.05 10.50 -49.24
N VAL A 19 28.78 11.02 -48.02
CA VAL A 19 29.65 12.02 -47.36
C VAL A 19 29.67 11.76 -45.85
N VAL A 20 30.87 11.39 -45.37
CA VAL A 20 31.28 11.45 -43.97
C VAL A 20 31.53 12.92 -43.63
N GLY A 21 30.86 13.44 -42.60
CA GLY A 21 31.04 14.80 -42.10
C GLY A 21 31.26 14.81 -40.59
N LEU A 22 32.50 14.54 -40.18
CA LEU A 22 33.05 14.88 -38.87
C LEU A 22 33.26 16.40 -38.84
N THR A 23 32.54 17.13 -37.97
CA THR A 23 32.96 18.47 -37.56
C THR A 23 32.88 18.60 -36.05
N ALA A 24 34.04 18.46 -35.41
CA ALA A 24 34.33 19.04 -34.12
C ALA A 24 34.24 20.56 -34.24
N GLY A 25 33.29 21.16 -33.51
CA GLY A 25 33.16 22.61 -33.35
C GLY A 25 33.48 22.98 -31.91
N VAL A 26 34.73 23.36 -31.67
CA VAL A 26 35.16 24.05 -30.46
C VAL A 26 34.62 25.48 -30.55
N ALA A 27 33.68 25.84 -29.68
CA ALA A 27 33.27 27.22 -29.48
C ALA A 27 33.36 27.55 -27.98
N SER A 28 34.51 28.10 -27.60
CA SER A 28 34.69 28.82 -26.35
C SER A 28 33.86 30.10 -26.39
N ALA A 29 32.85 30.21 -25.52
CA ALA A 29 32.21 31.47 -25.19
C ALA A 29 31.95 31.53 -23.69
N ILE A 30 32.71 32.39 -23.03
CA ILE A 30 32.65 32.74 -21.61
C ILE A 30 31.43 33.64 -21.45
N MET A 31 30.39 33.16 -20.79
CA MET A 31 29.34 33.99 -20.18
C MET A 31 28.86 33.30 -18.90
N GLY A 32 29.23 33.89 -17.76
CA GLY A 32 28.77 33.51 -16.43
C GLY A 32 27.29 33.84 -16.24
N GLY A 33 26.43 33.04 -16.85
CA GLY A 33 25.02 32.94 -16.49
C GLY A 33 24.83 31.70 -15.63
N ALA A 34 24.31 31.87 -14.42
CA ALA A 34 23.73 30.76 -13.67
C ALA A 34 22.61 30.17 -14.52
N SER A 35 22.94 29.14 -15.32
CA SER A 35 21.94 28.34 -16.00
C SER A 35 21.05 27.75 -14.90
N PRO A 36 19.72 27.77 -15.03
CA PRO A 36 18.88 27.06 -14.09
C PRO A 36 19.35 25.61 -14.12
N ALA A 37 19.86 25.13 -12.99
CA ALA A 37 20.16 23.72 -12.82
C ALA A 37 18.88 22.97 -13.22
N SER A 38 18.95 22.26 -14.33
CA SER A 38 17.87 21.37 -14.72
C SER A 38 17.76 20.34 -13.58
N ALA A 39 16.53 20.02 -13.19
CA ALA A 39 16.26 19.30 -11.97
C ALA A 39 15.62 17.96 -12.31
N ALA A 40 16.24 16.88 -11.84
CA ALA A 40 15.75 15.53 -12.02
C ALA A 40 14.59 15.30 -11.05
N THR A 41 13.53 14.71 -11.57
CA THR A 41 12.39 14.28 -10.76
C THR A 41 12.54 12.81 -10.39
N ILE A 42 12.49 12.52 -9.09
CA ILE A 42 12.26 11.18 -8.57
C ILE A 42 10.77 10.88 -8.76
N ASP A 43 10.45 9.78 -9.44
CA ASP A 43 9.12 9.17 -9.46
C ASP A 43 9.32 7.65 -9.36
N ALA A 44 9.36 7.15 -8.12
CA ALA A 44 9.63 5.75 -7.81
C ALA A 44 8.43 5.15 -7.07
N SER A 45 8.05 3.92 -7.45
CA SER A 45 7.11 3.10 -6.66
C SER A 45 7.93 2.04 -5.93
N VAL A 46 7.79 1.99 -4.62
CA VAL A 46 8.51 1.02 -3.78
C VAL A 46 7.48 0.11 -3.11
N PRO A 47 7.40 -1.17 -3.50
CA PRO A 47 6.56 -2.16 -2.84
C PRO A 47 6.99 -2.30 -1.37
N THR A 48 6.00 -2.28 -0.48
CA THR A 48 6.21 -2.26 0.95
C THR A 48 5.11 -3.06 1.63
N THR A 49 5.48 -4.07 2.39
CA THR A 49 4.57 -4.76 3.30
C THR A 49 4.55 -4.07 4.66
N CYS A 50 3.36 -3.73 5.17
CA CYS A 50 3.17 -3.14 6.50
C CYS A 50 2.25 -4.01 7.36
N THR A 51 2.59 -4.23 8.63
CA THR A 51 1.73 -4.99 9.57
C THR A 51 0.81 -4.06 10.35
N ILE A 52 -0.46 -4.07 9.99
CA ILE A 52 -1.51 -3.28 10.63
C ILE A 52 -2.11 -4.09 11.80
N PRO A 53 -2.21 -3.52 13.01
CA PRO A 53 -2.69 -4.24 14.19
C PRO A 53 -4.06 -4.92 14.09
N VAL A 54 -4.94 -4.43 13.20
CA VAL A 54 -6.31 -4.93 13.05
C VAL A 54 -6.50 -5.70 11.74
N ALA A 55 -5.81 -5.30 10.66
CA ALA A 55 -5.93 -5.94 9.34
C ALA A 55 -4.89 -7.04 9.09
N GLY A 56 -3.77 -7.07 9.82
CA GLY A 56 -2.67 -7.99 9.56
C GLY A 56 -1.63 -7.41 8.59
N ALA A 57 -0.94 -8.27 7.85
CA ALA A 57 0.07 -7.85 6.88
C ALA A 57 -0.61 -7.40 5.57
N GLU A 58 -0.37 -6.17 5.17
CA GLU A 58 -0.95 -5.55 3.98
C GLU A 58 0.18 -5.05 3.05
N GLU A 59 0.01 -5.24 1.75
CA GLU A 59 0.94 -4.79 0.72
C GLU A 59 0.56 -3.42 0.16
N TYR A 60 1.55 -2.56 -0.02
CA TYR A 60 1.39 -1.20 -0.51
C TYR A 60 2.45 -0.81 -1.53
N ASP A 61 2.03 0.00 -2.49
CA ASP A 61 2.94 0.74 -3.37
C ASP A 61 3.19 2.14 -2.80
N ALA A 62 4.37 2.36 -2.22
CA ALA A 62 4.79 3.68 -1.75
C ALA A 62 5.33 4.50 -2.93
N LYS A 63 4.54 5.45 -3.43
CA LYS A 63 4.96 6.35 -4.50
C LYS A 63 5.76 7.52 -3.93
N ILE A 64 7.06 7.53 -4.17
CA ILE A 64 8.00 8.55 -3.71
C ILE A 64 8.27 9.54 -4.85
N THR A 65 7.95 10.80 -4.61
CA THR A 65 8.26 11.88 -5.55
C THR A 65 9.10 12.96 -4.90
N ALA A 66 10.14 13.43 -5.58
CA ALA A 66 10.96 14.55 -5.15
C ALA A 66 11.69 15.16 -6.34
N THR A 67 12.35 16.29 -6.13
CA THR A 67 13.20 16.94 -7.11
C THR A 67 14.63 17.00 -6.56
N VAL A 68 15.60 16.61 -7.38
CA VAL A 68 17.03 16.62 -7.08
C VAL A 68 17.80 17.30 -8.23
N PRO A 69 19.02 17.80 -8.02
CA PRO A 69 19.81 18.36 -9.12
C PRO A 69 20.16 17.29 -10.17
N ASP A 70 20.08 17.64 -11.47
CA ASP A 70 20.47 16.72 -12.58
C ASP A 70 21.96 16.37 -12.56
N THR A 71 22.79 17.31 -12.10
CA THR A 71 24.23 17.14 -11.96
C THR A 71 24.71 17.93 -10.75
N ALA A 72 25.73 17.43 -10.07
CA ALA A 72 26.34 18.12 -8.94
C ALA A 72 27.87 18.13 -9.03
N LYS A 73 28.53 18.89 -8.17
CA LYS A 73 29.98 18.95 -8.00
C LYS A 73 30.37 18.42 -6.62
N VAL A 74 31.61 17.93 -6.50
CA VAL A 74 32.19 17.64 -5.17
C VAL A 74 32.17 18.91 -4.33
N GLY A 75 31.63 18.81 -3.11
CA GLY A 75 31.40 19.93 -2.20
C GLY A 75 29.97 20.47 -2.22
N ASP A 76 29.15 20.12 -3.22
CA ASP A 76 27.75 20.55 -3.26
C ASP A 76 26.93 19.82 -2.18
N SER A 77 25.98 20.55 -1.59
CA SER A 77 25.00 20.02 -0.66
C SER A 77 23.72 19.65 -1.41
N VAL A 78 23.29 18.40 -1.28
CA VAL A 78 22.09 17.86 -1.95
C VAL A 78 21.01 17.60 -0.91
N SER A 79 19.80 18.07 -1.22
CA SER A 79 18.56 17.76 -0.49
C SER A 79 17.42 17.45 -1.45
N LEU A 80 16.46 16.65 -1.02
CA LEU A 80 15.23 16.37 -1.78
C LEU A 80 14.28 17.56 -1.67
N GLN A 81 14.02 18.22 -2.80
CA GLN A 81 13.03 19.28 -2.89
C GLN A 81 11.64 18.69 -3.20
N ASN A 82 10.56 19.33 -2.75
CA ASN A 82 9.19 18.87 -3.00
C ASN A 82 8.95 17.39 -2.64
N PHE A 83 9.62 16.88 -1.59
CA PHE A 83 9.51 15.49 -1.18
C PHE A 83 8.08 15.14 -0.76
N LYS A 84 7.53 14.09 -1.36
CA LYS A 84 6.23 13.51 -1.02
C LYS A 84 6.30 11.98 -1.07
N ILE A 85 5.58 11.35 -0.16
CA ILE A 85 5.27 9.92 -0.21
C ILE A 85 3.76 9.81 -0.35
N SER A 86 3.26 9.18 -1.41
CA SER A 86 1.83 8.90 -1.59
C SER A 86 1.59 7.40 -1.50
N ILE A 87 0.61 7.01 -0.70
CA ILE A 87 0.25 5.60 -0.50
C ILE A 87 -1.25 5.48 -0.74
N LEU A 88 -1.65 4.55 -1.61
CA LEU A 88 -3.04 4.16 -1.78
C LEU A 88 -3.38 3.11 -0.73
N LEU A 89 -4.13 3.50 0.30
CA LEU A 89 -4.63 2.57 1.30
C LEU A 89 -5.74 1.70 0.67
N ASN A 90 -5.61 0.39 0.81
CA ASN A 90 -6.51 -0.58 0.23
C ASN A 90 -7.85 -0.66 0.99
N VAL A 91 -8.79 -1.43 0.43
CA VAL A 91 -10.14 -1.61 0.99
C VAL A 91 -10.09 -2.15 2.42
N ALA A 92 -9.29 -3.19 2.68
CA ALA A 92 -9.13 -3.79 4.00
C ALA A 92 -8.70 -2.77 5.07
N THR A 93 -7.85 -1.82 4.69
CA THR A 93 -7.39 -0.77 5.60
C THR A 93 -8.44 0.29 5.84
N THR A 94 -9.18 0.68 4.80
CA THR A 94 -10.35 1.55 4.97
C THR A 94 -11.37 0.91 5.90
N ASP A 95 -11.66 -0.38 5.74
CA ASP A 95 -12.61 -1.12 6.57
C ASP A 95 -12.15 -1.18 8.03
N ALA A 96 -10.87 -1.51 8.27
CA ALA A 96 -10.31 -1.52 9.61
C ALA A 96 -10.45 -0.15 10.29
N LEU A 97 -10.22 0.94 9.56
CA LEU A 97 -10.37 2.30 10.08
C LEU A 97 -11.85 2.64 10.37
N GLN A 98 -12.76 2.28 9.49
CA GLN A 98 -14.21 2.47 9.69
C GLN A 98 -14.74 1.66 10.88
N ILE A 99 -14.30 0.41 11.04
CA ILE A 99 -14.66 -0.48 12.16
C ILE A 99 -14.21 0.12 13.50
N LEU A 100 -13.03 0.75 13.53
CA LEU A 100 -12.54 1.47 14.70
C LEU A 100 -13.27 2.81 14.95
N GLY A 101 -14.14 3.24 14.04
CA GLY A 101 -14.84 4.53 14.12
C GLY A 101 -13.96 5.72 13.77
N ALA A 102 -12.89 5.52 12.98
CA ALA A 102 -12.02 6.59 12.52
C ALA A 102 -12.69 7.41 11.41
N THR A 103 -12.76 8.72 11.60
CA THR A 103 -13.18 9.69 10.58
C THR A 103 -12.00 10.39 9.93
N THR A 104 -10.85 10.44 10.60
CA THR A 104 -9.61 10.99 10.05
C THR A 104 -8.42 10.11 10.38
N LEU A 105 -7.40 10.18 9.53
CA LEU A 105 -6.12 9.54 9.71
C LEU A 105 -5.02 10.61 9.65
N GLN A 106 -4.15 10.63 10.66
CA GLN A 106 -2.97 11.49 10.72
C GLN A 106 -1.79 10.69 11.24
N GLY A 107 -0.57 11.16 11.03
CA GLY A 107 0.60 10.42 11.50
C GLY A 107 1.92 10.89 10.92
N SER A 108 2.90 10.01 10.96
CA SER A 108 4.21 10.24 10.36
C SER A 108 4.77 8.96 9.75
N ILE A 109 5.58 9.12 8.72
CA ILE A 109 6.35 8.08 8.05
C ILE A 109 7.82 8.44 8.20
N THR A 110 8.59 7.57 8.84
CA THR A 110 10.04 7.68 8.93
C THR A 110 10.67 6.83 7.84
N ALA A 111 11.35 7.47 6.90
CA ALA A 111 12.04 6.82 5.79
C ALA A 111 13.55 7.03 5.93
N GLY A 112 14.31 5.95 5.77
CA GLY A 112 15.76 5.94 5.71
C GLY A 112 16.25 5.71 4.29
N ALA A 113 17.36 6.35 3.93
CA ALA A 113 18.03 6.15 2.66
C ALA A 113 19.55 6.24 2.82
N SER A 114 20.30 5.56 1.95
CA SER A 114 21.75 5.70 1.84
C SER A 114 22.10 6.45 0.55
N LEU A 115 22.97 7.45 0.64
CA LEU A 115 23.54 8.19 -0.49
C LEU A 115 25.04 7.88 -0.60
N THR A 116 25.45 7.22 -1.69
CA THR A 116 26.86 6.93 -1.93
C THR A 116 27.64 8.21 -2.23
N ASN A 117 28.94 8.23 -1.91
CA ASN A 117 29.84 9.37 -2.18
C ASN A 117 29.39 10.68 -1.53
N ALA A 118 28.71 10.61 -0.38
CA ALA A 118 28.21 11.76 0.35
C ALA A 118 28.45 11.64 1.87
N THR A 119 28.38 12.77 2.57
CA THR A 119 28.46 12.81 4.04
C THR A 119 27.40 13.77 4.61
N PRO A 120 26.54 13.29 5.54
CA PRO A 120 26.39 11.90 5.96
C PRO A 120 25.90 11.00 4.80
N SER A 121 26.32 9.72 4.80
CA SER A 121 25.87 8.74 3.82
C SER A 121 24.48 8.19 4.16
N ASP A 122 24.17 8.07 5.46
CA ASP A 122 22.86 7.62 5.93
C ASP A 122 21.96 8.84 6.21
N LEU A 123 20.79 8.83 5.59
CA LEU A 123 19.81 9.89 5.64
C LEU A 123 18.52 9.37 6.23
N SER A 124 17.86 10.19 7.04
CA SER A 124 16.57 9.88 7.64
C SER A 124 15.64 11.07 7.51
N ILE A 125 14.42 10.83 7.01
CA ILE A 125 13.35 11.81 6.87
C ILE A 125 12.18 11.37 7.74
N VAL A 126 11.60 12.31 8.48
CA VAL A 126 10.27 12.14 9.09
C VAL A 126 9.28 12.96 8.28
N ALA A 127 8.43 12.29 7.52
CA ALA A 127 7.37 12.89 6.74
C ALA A 127 6.06 12.86 7.53
N THR A 128 5.37 13.99 7.60
CA THR A 128 4.10 14.13 8.29
C THR A 128 2.95 13.84 7.34
N VAL A 129 2.02 12.98 7.76
CA VAL A 129 0.72 12.78 7.13
C VAL A 129 -0.27 13.73 7.81
N PRO A 130 -0.76 14.77 7.11
CA PRO A 130 -1.76 15.67 7.67
C PRO A 130 -3.08 14.94 7.89
N SER A 131 -3.97 15.53 8.70
CA SER A 131 -5.31 14.99 8.94
C SER A 131 -6.05 14.78 7.62
N THR A 132 -6.18 13.52 7.23
CA THR A 132 -6.78 13.08 5.97
C THR A 132 -8.13 12.44 6.28
N PRO A 133 -9.24 12.89 5.65
CA PRO A 133 -10.54 12.25 5.84
C PRO A 133 -10.51 10.78 5.43
N VAL A 134 -10.97 9.90 6.32
CA VAL A 134 -11.22 8.50 5.99
C VAL A 134 -12.59 8.44 5.31
N PRO A 135 -12.73 7.85 4.10
CA PRO A 135 -14.03 7.68 3.48
C PRO A 135 -14.98 6.93 4.41
N GLN A 136 -16.22 7.42 4.54
CA GLN A 136 -17.26 6.80 5.38
C GLN A 136 -18.33 6.10 4.55
N THR A 137 -18.23 6.17 3.22
CA THR A 137 -19.11 5.44 2.32
C THR A 137 -18.73 3.97 2.32
N GLN A 138 -19.75 3.11 2.24
CA GLN A 138 -19.60 1.67 2.06
C GLN A 138 -20.33 1.25 0.80
N ASP A 139 -19.82 0.23 0.13
CA ASP A 139 -20.48 -0.40 -1.01
C ASP A 139 -21.61 -1.34 -0.54
N ALA A 140 -22.19 -2.10 -1.47
CA ALA A 140 -23.26 -3.04 -1.16
C ALA A 140 -22.83 -4.22 -0.25
N ASN A 141 -21.52 -4.45 -0.11
CA ASN A 141 -20.93 -5.48 0.75
C ASN A 141 -20.52 -4.94 2.13
N GLY A 142 -20.58 -3.62 2.33
CA GLY A 142 -20.10 -2.98 3.55
C GLY A 142 -18.64 -2.53 3.47
N ASP A 143 -18.01 -2.64 2.29
CA ASP A 143 -16.60 -2.35 2.09
C ASP A 143 -16.40 -0.86 1.74
N GLY A 144 -15.43 -0.23 2.40
CA GLY A 144 -15.02 1.14 2.15
C GLY A 144 -14.14 1.26 0.89
N PRO A 145 -14.16 2.42 0.19
CA PRO A 145 -13.30 2.62 -0.96
C PRO A 145 -11.83 2.76 -0.53
N ALA A 146 -10.92 2.35 -1.41
CA ALA A 146 -9.51 2.70 -1.29
C ALA A 146 -9.33 4.23 -1.30
N PHE A 147 -8.36 4.76 -0.54
CA PHE A 147 -8.07 6.19 -0.52
C PHE A 147 -6.59 6.49 -0.34
N THR A 148 -6.15 7.64 -0.85
CA THR A 148 -4.73 8.02 -0.82
C THR A 148 -4.41 8.88 0.39
N ILE A 149 -3.32 8.55 1.07
CA ILE A 149 -2.65 9.46 2.01
C ILE A 149 -1.38 10.02 1.38
N THR A 150 -1.00 11.23 1.78
CA THR A 150 0.23 11.87 1.33
C THR A 150 1.02 12.39 2.52
N ALA A 151 2.27 11.93 2.65
CA ALA A 151 3.21 12.43 3.64
C ALA A 151 4.17 13.43 3.01
N THR A 152 4.49 14.52 3.73
CA THR A 152 5.51 15.50 3.32
C THR A 152 6.41 15.85 4.50
N GLY A 153 7.67 16.16 4.25
CA GLY A 153 8.61 16.43 5.34
C GLY A 153 9.86 17.17 4.88
N PRO A 154 10.61 17.76 5.83
CA PRO A 154 11.89 18.38 5.52
C PRO A 154 12.91 17.30 5.12
N SER A 155 13.58 17.49 3.99
CA SER A 155 14.69 16.62 3.59
C SER A 155 15.96 16.99 4.36
N PRO A 156 16.73 16.01 4.87
CA PRO A 156 18.10 16.24 5.28
C PRO A 156 18.93 16.62 4.06
N SER A 157 20.07 17.25 4.33
CA SER A 157 21.08 17.56 3.33
C SER A 157 22.33 16.69 3.53
N ALA A 158 22.99 16.38 2.42
CA ALA A 158 24.25 15.63 2.41
C ALA A 158 25.24 16.31 1.45
N THR A 159 26.50 16.40 1.86
CA THR A 159 27.56 16.98 1.02
C THR A 159 28.24 15.90 0.20
N LEU A 160 28.36 16.10 -1.11
CA LEU A 160 29.01 15.15 -2.00
C LEU A 160 30.53 15.21 -1.84
N THR A 161 31.17 14.07 -1.60
CA THR A 161 32.60 13.99 -1.23
C THR A 161 33.47 13.43 -2.34
N SER A 162 32.91 12.81 -3.38
CA SER A 162 33.69 12.20 -4.47
C SER A 162 33.00 12.35 -5.82
N ALA A 163 33.81 12.55 -6.86
CA ALA A 163 33.33 12.55 -8.24
C ALA A 163 32.92 11.12 -8.66
N GLY A 164 31.96 11.00 -9.57
CA GLY A 164 31.39 9.72 -9.99
C GLY A 164 29.86 9.75 -9.96
N THR A 165 29.22 8.64 -9.61
CA THR A 165 27.75 8.58 -9.49
C THR A 165 27.37 8.42 -8.03
N ALA A 166 26.66 9.40 -7.47
CA ALA A 166 26.02 9.29 -6.16
C ALA A 166 24.65 8.62 -6.35
N THR A 167 24.43 7.49 -5.66
CA THR A 167 23.19 6.70 -5.78
C THR A 167 22.42 6.81 -4.48
N LEU A 168 21.17 7.26 -4.56
CA LEU A 168 20.26 7.29 -3.43
C LEU A 168 19.44 6.00 -3.41
N THR A 169 19.52 5.24 -2.33
CA THR A 169 18.85 3.95 -2.17
C THR A 169 18.02 3.96 -0.90
N ALA A 170 16.75 3.55 -0.96
CA ALA A 170 15.92 3.41 0.23
C ALA A 170 16.43 2.25 1.11
N THR A 171 16.44 2.43 2.43
CA THR A 171 16.99 1.44 3.38
C THR A 171 15.98 0.95 4.40
N THR A 172 15.20 1.87 4.99
CA THR A 172 14.20 1.54 6.01
C THR A 172 12.93 2.36 5.84
N VAL A 173 11.80 1.81 6.27
CA VAL A 173 10.52 2.53 6.36
C VAL A 173 9.78 2.11 7.61
N ASN A 174 9.23 3.07 8.34
CA ASN A 174 8.36 2.83 9.49
C ASN A 174 7.26 3.88 9.51
N ALA A 175 6.07 3.53 9.97
CA ALA A 175 4.97 4.49 10.10
C ALA A 175 4.43 4.53 11.53
N VAL A 176 3.90 5.69 11.90
CA VAL A 176 3.11 5.89 13.12
C VAL A 176 1.82 6.58 12.71
N PHE A 177 0.69 5.91 12.88
CA PHE A 177 -0.62 6.44 12.52
C PHE A 177 -1.53 6.56 13.74
N ASP A 178 -2.19 7.70 13.84
CA ASP A 178 -3.14 8.06 14.88
C ASP A 178 -4.51 8.32 14.23
N PRO A 179 -5.31 7.26 13.99
CA PRO A 179 -6.67 7.41 13.50
C PRO A 179 -7.55 8.02 14.59
N LYS A 180 -8.43 8.96 14.23
CA LYS A 180 -9.31 9.68 15.15
C LYS A 180 -10.76 9.61 14.75
N ASN A 181 -11.63 9.57 15.75
CA ASN A 181 -13.08 9.66 15.55
C ASN A 181 -13.53 11.11 15.31
N ALA A 182 -14.85 11.30 15.10
CA ALA A 182 -15.45 12.60 14.84
C ALA A 182 -15.21 13.64 15.97
N SER A 183 -14.96 13.17 17.19
CA SER A 183 -14.65 14.02 18.35
C SER A 183 -13.15 14.36 18.46
N GLY A 184 -12.32 13.92 17.51
CA GLY A 184 -10.87 14.13 17.51
C GLY A 184 -10.12 13.25 18.51
N THR A 185 -10.76 12.21 19.05
CA THR A 185 -10.13 11.26 19.98
C THR A 185 -9.52 10.09 19.20
N SER A 186 -8.30 9.69 19.56
CA SER A 186 -7.62 8.53 18.99
C SER A 186 -8.44 7.26 19.21
N VAL A 187 -8.68 6.52 18.12
CA VAL A 187 -9.41 5.23 18.17
C VAL A 187 -8.48 4.04 18.30
N LEU A 188 -7.16 4.28 18.28
CA LEU A 188 -6.14 3.27 18.42
C LEU A 188 -5.22 3.61 19.61
N PRO A 189 -4.96 2.68 20.55
CA PRO A 189 -4.03 2.91 21.65
C PRO A 189 -2.62 3.23 21.15
N ALA A 190 -1.90 4.11 21.84
CA ALA A 190 -0.55 4.55 21.44
C ALA A 190 0.42 3.40 21.13
N ALA A 191 0.35 2.29 21.88
CA ALA A 191 1.17 1.10 21.66
C ALA A 191 0.92 0.40 20.31
N LYS A 192 -0.27 0.60 19.71
CA LYS A 192 -0.69 0.02 18.43
C LYS A 192 -0.57 1.03 17.27
N GLN A 193 -0.26 2.29 17.53
CA GLN A 193 -0.09 3.31 16.49
C GLN A 193 1.17 3.11 15.65
N LYS A 194 2.16 2.37 16.17
CA LYS A 194 3.39 2.05 15.43
C LYS A 194 3.12 0.91 14.45
N ILE A 195 3.26 1.21 13.17
CA ILE A 195 3.06 0.27 12.05
C ILE A 195 4.44 -0.10 11.50
N PRO A 196 4.96 -1.30 11.83
CA PRO A 196 6.19 -1.79 11.24
C PRO A 196 5.97 -2.09 9.76
N CYS A 197 6.92 -1.63 8.93
CA CYS A 197 6.90 -1.82 7.49
C CYS A 197 8.26 -2.33 7.03
N THR A 198 8.26 -3.13 5.97
CA THR A 198 9.46 -3.68 5.34
C THR A 198 9.32 -3.61 3.83
N PHE A 199 10.41 -3.27 3.14
CA PHE A 199 10.46 -3.39 1.68
C PHE A 199 10.49 -4.86 1.27
N ASP A 200 9.86 -5.19 0.15
CA ASP A 200 9.76 -6.58 -0.29
C ASP A 200 11.10 -7.06 -0.88
N SER A 201 11.38 -8.35 -0.69
CA SER A 201 12.69 -8.91 -1.04
C SER A 201 12.87 -9.02 -2.56
N GLY A 202 13.90 -8.38 -3.10
CA GLY A 202 14.23 -8.42 -4.53
C GLY A 202 13.93 -7.15 -5.30
N ASP A 203 13.35 -6.14 -4.63
CA ASP A 203 13.00 -4.87 -5.26
C ASP A 203 14.20 -3.96 -5.53
N ASN A 204 14.09 -3.18 -6.61
CA ASN A 204 15.05 -2.13 -6.91
C ASN A 204 14.77 -0.90 -6.04
N LEU A 205 15.46 -0.80 -4.90
CA LEU A 205 15.34 0.31 -3.96
C LEU A 205 16.12 1.57 -4.38
N VAL A 206 16.72 1.59 -5.58
CA VAL A 206 17.42 2.76 -6.10
C VAL A 206 16.41 3.82 -6.54
N LEU A 207 16.40 4.96 -5.83
CA LEU A 207 15.47 6.07 -6.08
C LEU A 207 15.97 7.01 -7.19
N VAL A 208 17.27 7.33 -7.19
CA VAL A 208 17.89 8.20 -8.20
C VAL A 208 19.40 8.01 -8.24
N LYS A 209 20.00 8.33 -9.40
CA LYS A 209 21.45 8.41 -9.60
C LYS A 209 21.82 9.83 -10.03
N ILE A 210 22.69 10.46 -9.26
CA ILE A 210 23.15 11.83 -9.48
C ILE A 210 24.59 11.77 -10.00
N PRO A 211 24.87 12.23 -11.23
CA PRO A 211 26.24 12.39 -11.71
C PRO A 211 26.93 13.55 -10.98
N VAL A 212 28.11 13.26 -10.42
CA VAL A 212 28.95 14.18 -9.66
C VAL A 212 30.24 14.43 -10.42
N THR A 213 30.44 15.68 -10.82
CA THR A 213 31.68 16.13 -11.47
C THR A 213 32.72 16.53 -10.42
N ALA A 214 34.01 16.39 -10.77
CA ALA A 214 35.08 16.81 -9.89
C ALA A 214 34.94 18.30 -9.56
N GLY A 215 34.98 18.64 -8.27
CA GLY A 215 35.07 20.03 -7.83
C GLY A 215 36.34 20.62 -8.45
N GLY A 216 36.22 21.75 -9.13
CA GLY A 216 37.37 22.44 -9.71
C GLY A 216 38.34 22.80 -8.60
N GLY A 217 39.40 22.01 -8.45
CA GLY A 217 40.51 22.32 -7.57
C GLY A 217 41.25 23.54 -8.12
N SER A 218 40.82 24.75 -7.77
CA SER A 218 41.74 25.87 -7.73
C SER A 218 42.64 25.65 -6.54
N THR A 219 43.85 25.13 -6.78
CA THR A 219 44.98 25.22 -5.86
C THR A 219 45.00 26.65 -5.28
N PRO A 220 44.96 26.85 -3.95
CA PRO A 220 45.12 28.20 -3.43
C PRO A 220 46.56 28.63 -3.74
N THR A 221 46.71 29.59 -4.65
CA THR A 221 47.96 30.33 -4.81
C THR A 221 48.24 31.00 -3.45
N PRO A 222 49.45 30.86 -2.87
CA PRO A 222 49.77 31.51 -1.60
C PRO A 222 49.65 33.03 -1.79
N VAL A 223 48.70 33.66 -1.11
CA VAL A 223 48.63 35.12 -1.04
C VAL A 223 49.73 35.58 -0.07
N PRO A 224 50.66 36.47 -0.48
CA PRO A 224 51.68 37.03 0.42
C PRO A 224 51.00 37.84 1.54
N PRO A 225 51.56 37.90 2.75
CA PRO A 225 50.99 38.68 3.84
C PRO A 225 50.98 40.17 3.48
N THR A 226 49.78 40.75 3.34
CA THR A 226 49.56 42.19 3.20
C THR A 226 49.91 42.88 4.53
N PRO A 227 50.71 43.97 4.53
CA PRO A 227 51.13 44.64 5.75
C PRO A 227 49.95 45.33 6.46
N THR A 228 49.97 45.22 7.79
CA THR A 228 49.03 45.80 8.74
C THR A 228 49.00 47.33 8.63
N PRO A 229 47.85 47.97 8.36
CA PRO A 229 47.74 49.43 8.48
C PRO A 229 47.70 49.84 9.95
N LYS A 230 48.63 50.73 10.30
CA LYS A 230 48.72 51.44 11.58
C LYS A 230 47.45 52.23 11.85
N VAL A 231 46.85 51.98 13.02
CA VAL A 231 45.66 52.68 13.54
C VAL A 231 45.95 54.17 13.68
N THR A 232 45.09 55.01 13.14
CA THR A 232 45.04 56.44 13.43
C THR A 232 43.64 56.76 13.95
N PRO A 233 43.48 57.31 15.18
CA PRO A 233 42.17 57.67 15.70
C PRO A 233 41.73 59.00 15.07
N THR A 234 40.49 59.08 14.61
CA THR A 234 39.87 60.34 14.17
C THR A 234 38.46 60.44 14.77
N PRO A 235 38.02 61.63 15.23
CA PRO A 235 37.06 61.76 16.32
C PRO A 235 35.61 61.53 15.92
N VAL A 236 34.83 61.10 16.93
CA VAL A 236 33.38 60.94 16.93
C VAL A 236 32.69 62.31 16.77
N ALA A 237 31.70 62.38 15.88
CA ALA A 237 30.72 63.46 15.80
C ALA A 237 29.29 62.90 15.93
N PRO A 238 28.34 63.64 16.53
CA PRO A 238 27.16 63.05 17.14
C PRO A 238 26.02 62.73 16.16
N THR A 239 25.26 61.72 16.59
CA THR A 239 24.00 61.17 16.09
C THR A 239 22.95 62.23 15.69
N PRO A 240 22.31 62.10 14.51
CA PRO A 240 21.00 62.68 14.26
C PRO A 240 19.85 61.70 14.59
N THR A 241 18.81 62.31 15.17
CA THR A 241 17.55 61.84 15.74
C THR A 241 16.67 60.97 14.79
N PRO A 242 15.83 60.06 15.31
CA PRO A 242 14.98 59.19 14.48
C PRO A 242 13.90 59.99 13.74
N VAL A 243 13.78 59.77 12.43
CA VAL A 243 12.64 60.24 11.62
C VAL A 243 11.51 59.23 11.73
N ALA A 244 10.30 59.72 12.04
CA ALA A 244 9.08 58.94 12.17
C ALA A 244 8.69 58.23 10.85
N PRO A 245 8.12 57.00 10.92
CA PRO A 245 7.67 56.31 9.73
C PRO A 245 6.43 56.97 9.11
N THR A 246 6.49 57.23 7.82
CA THR A 246 5.37 57.65 6.97
C THR A 246 4.32 56.53 6.89
N PRO A 247 3.01 56.82 7.00
CA PRO A 247 1.97 55.80 6.89
C PRO A 247 1.86 55.25 5.46
N THR A 248 1.94 53.93 5.33
CA THR A 248 1.66 53.17 4.11
C THR A 248 0.21 53.35 3.66
N PRO A 249 -0.07 53.56 2.36
CA PRO A 249 -1.43 53.66 1.86
C PRO A 249 -2.16 52.31 1.92
N LYS A 250 -3.37 52.35 2.48
CA LYS A 250 -4.34 51.25 2.54
C LYS A 250 -4.79 50.88 1.12
N VAL A 251 -4.37 49.73 0.61
CA VAL A 251 -4.86 49.19 -0.66
C VAL A 251 -6.21 48.52 -0.39
N THR A 252 -7.27 49.07 -0.98
CA THR A 252 -8.61 48.46 -1.02
C THR A 252 -8.62 47.38 -2.11
N PRO A 253 -8.90 46.11 -1.81
CA PRO A 253 -9.03 45.09 -2.86
C PRO A 253 -10.36 45.28 -3.60
N THR A 254 -10.28 45.59 -4.89
CA THR A 254 -11.40 45.53 -5.82
C THR A 254 -11.71 44.06 -6.13
N PRO A 255 -12.94 43.56 -5.94
CA PRO A 255 -13.30 42.19 -6.29
C PRO A 255 -13.31 42.05 -7.82
N VAL A 256 -12.42 41.23 -8.38
CA VAL A 256 -12.50 40.80 -9.78
C VAL A 256 -13.25 39.47 -9.81
N ALA A 257 -14.43 39.47 -10.41
CA ALA A 257 -15.21 38.27 -10.67
C ALA A 257 -14.48 37.38 -11.70
N PRO A 258 -14.33 36.07 -11.48
CA PRO A 258 -13.77 35.19 -12.49
C PRO A 258 -14.79 34.92 -13.58
N THR A 259 -14.51 35.40 -14.79
CA THR A 259 -15.19 34.98 -16.02
C THR A 259 -14.60 33.63 -16.45
N PRO A 260 -15.35 32.51 -16.47
CA PRO A 260 -14.85 31.26 -17.02
C PRO A 260 -14.75 31.38 -18.55
N THR A 261 -13.54 31.29 -19.08
CA THR A 261 -13.30 31.16 -20.53
C THR A 261 -13.34 29.67 -20.87
N PRO A 262 -14.25 29.18 -21.73
CA PRO A 262 -14.25 27.78 -22.14
C PRO A 262 -13.00 27.48 -22.96
N VAL A 263 -12.13 26.60 -22.46
CA VAL A 263 -11.00 26.06 -23.23
C VAL A 263 -11.50 24.87 -24.03
N ALA A 264 -11.48 24.99 -25.35
CA ALA A 264 -11.79 23.89 -26.27
C ALA A 264 -10.74 22.77 -26.13
N PRO A 265 -11.14 21.49 -26.22
CA PRO A 265 -10.21 20.37 -26.13
C PRO A 265 -9.27 20.35 -27.35
N THR A 266 -7.97 20.42 -27.07
CA THR A 266 -6.91 20.19 -28.06
C THR A 266 -6.95 18.73 -28.53
N PRO A 267 -7.00 18.45 -29.84
CA PRO A 267 -7.02 17.08 -30.35
C PRO A 267 -5.69 16.36 -30.08
N THR A 268 -5.79 15.15 -29.54
CA THR A 268 -4.67 14.25 -29.24
C THR A 268 -3.97 13.80 -30.54
N PRO A 269 -2.63 13.80 -30.63
CA PRO A 269 -1.91 13.33 -31.81
C PRO A 269 -2.12 11.82 -32.04
N LYS A 270 -2.56 11.46 -33.25
CA LYS A 270 -2.64 10.08 -33.72
C LYS A 270 -1.22 9.54 -33.96
N VAL A 271 -0.76 8.66 -33.08
CA VAL A 271 0.54 7.98 -33.23
C VAL A 271 0.43 6.97 -34.39
N THR A 272 1.28 7.13 -35.40
CA THR A 272 1.45 6.17 -36.49
C THR A 272 2.58 5.21 -36.10
N PRO A 273 2.35 3.89 -36.05
CA PRO A 273 3.41 2.95 -35.69
C PRO A 273 4.44 2.85 -36.82
N THR A 274 5.70 3.15 -36.50
CA THR A 274 6.86 2.93 -37.37
C THR A 274 7.28 1.46 -37.24
N PRO A 275 7.32 0.66 -38.32
CA PRO A 275 7.80 -0.72 -38.25
C PRO A 275 9.31 -0.75 -38.02
N VAL A 276 9.75 -1.36 -36.91
CA VAL A 276 11.16 -1.66 -36.67
C VAL A 276 11.46 -3.04 -37.26
N ALA A 277 12.37 -3.09 -38.23
CA ALA A 277 12.87 -4.33 -38.78
C ALA A 277 13.84 -5.01 -37.79
N PRO A 278 13.77 -6.34 -37.58
CA PRO A 278 14.70 -7.05 -36.72
C PRO A 278 16.06 -7.22 -37.40
N THR A 279 17.12 -6.78 -36.72
CA THR A 279 18.51 -7.10 -37.07
C THR A 279 18.87 -8.48 -36.49
N PRO A 280 19.27 -9.47 -37.30
CA PRO A 280 19.74 -10.75 -36.78
C PRO A 280 21.20 -10.65 -36.32
N THR A 281 21.43 -10.78 -35.02
CA THR A 281 22.77 -11.00 -34.45
C THR A 281 23.03 -12.51 -34.35
N PRO A 282 24.06 -13.07 -35.01
CA PRO A 282 24.41 -14.47 -34.82
C PRO A 282 25.23 -14.63 -33.54
N VAL A 283 24.65 -15.26 -32.52
CA VAL A 283 25.39 -15.76 -31.35
C VAL A 283 25.21 -17.27 -31.32
N GLY A 284 26.29 -18.00 -31.53
CA GLY A 284 26.32 -19.46 -31.44
C GLY A 284 26.07 -19.93 -30.00
N PRO A 285 25.42 -21.09 -29.79
CA PRO A 285 25.08 -21.56 -28.45
C PRO A 285 26.29 -22.24 -27.79
N THR A 286 26.70 -21.69 -26.64
CA THR A 286 27.47 -22.42 -25.62
C THR A 286 26.47 -23.23 -24.77
N PRO A 287 26.61 -24.56 -24.61
CA PRO A 287 25.71 -25.33 -23.77
C PRO A 287 26.01 -25.10 -22.29
N THR A 288 25.18 -24.29 -21.63
CA THR A 288 25.12 -24.23 -20.16
C THR A 288 24.12 -25.29 -19.69
N PRO A 289 24.49 -26.24 -18.81
CA PRO A 289 23.54 -27.19 -18.25
C PRO A 289 22.57 -26.46 -17.32
N SER A 290 21.37 -26.19 -17.82
CA SER A 290 20.22 -25.71 -17.04
C SER A 290 19.36 -26.91 -16.70
N GLY A 291 19.73 -27.60 -15.63
CA GLY A 291 18.79 -28.43 -14.89
C GLY A 291 18.19 -27.57 -13.77
N PRO A 292 16.86 -27.50 -13.60
CA PRO A 292 16.30 -26.90 -12.40
C PRO A 292 16.78 -27.72 -11.21
N THR A 293 17.47 -27.08 -10.26
CA THR A 293 17.65 -27.66 -8.92
C THR A 293 16.26 -27.98 -8.40
N PRO A 294 15.94 -29.24 -8.04
CA PRO A 294 14.62 -29.57 -7.50
C PRO A 294 14.44 -28.78 -6.20
N THR A 295 13.47 -27.87 -6.19
CA THR A 295 13.00 -27.23 -4.97
C THR A 295 12.58 -28.34 -4.00
N PRO A 296 13.14 -28.40 -2.78
CA PRO A 296 12.72 -29.40 -1.79
C PRO A 296 11.21 -29.31 -1.59
N ALA A 297 10.52 -30.45 -1.64
CA ALA A 297 9.09 -30.50 -1.38
C ALA A 297 8.80 -29.86 0.00
N PRO A 298 7.81 -28.97 0.13
CA PRO A 298 7.47 -28.39 1.42
C PRO A 298 7.06 -29.52 2.38
N ASN A 299 7.58 -29.48 3.60
CA ASN A 299 7.19 -30.40 4.67
C ASN A 299 5.77 -30.03 5.13
N ILE A 300 4.77 -30.52 4.41
CA ILE A 300 3.35 -30.32 4.71
C ILE A 300 2.92 -31.38 5.72
N THR A 301 2.33 -30.95 6.83
CA THR A 301 1.77 -31.82 7.88
C THR A 301 0.26 -31.70 7.86
N HIS A 302 -0.44 -32.83 7.73
CA HIS A 302 -1.89 -32.86 7.77
C HIS A 302 -2.38 -32.94 9.23
N ILE A 303 -3.29 -32.06 9.60
CA ILE A 303 -3.83 -31.97 10.96
C ILE A 303 -5.35 -31.86 10.90
N ASN A 304 -6.05 -32.70 11.65
CA ASN A 304 -7.50 -32.66 11.77
C ASN A 304 -7.91 -32.10 13.12
N PHE A 305 -8.96 -31.30 13.14
CA PHE A 305 -9.56 -30.75 14.35
C PHE A 305 -11.04 -31.06 14.40
N ASP A 306 -11.51 -31.47 15.57
CA ASP A 306 -12.90 -31.37 15.95
C ASP A 306 -13.23 -29.94 16.36
N ALA A 307 -14.29 -29.38 15.77
CA ALA A 307 -14.71 -28.01 15.98
C ALA A 307 -16.12 -27.97 16.58
N THR A 308 -16.24 -27.35 17.75
CA THR A 308 -17.52 -27.05 18.41
C THR A 308 -17.53 -25.59 18.82
N GLY A 309 -18.69 -24.97 18.95
CA GLY A 309 -18.71 -23.54 19.22
C GLY A 309 -20.07 -22.91 19.37
N THR A 310 -20.07 -21.59 19.29
CA THR A 310 -21.26 -20.76 19.38
C THR A 310 -21.24 -19.67 18.33
N ILE A 311 -22.42 -19.38 17.78
CA ILE A 311 -22.66 -18.26 16.87
C ILE A 311 -23.62 -17.26 17.56
N GLY A 312 -23.35 -15.97 17.39
CA GLY A 312 -24.18 -14.88 17.88
C GLY A 312 -24.64 -13.98 16.73
N LEU A 313 -25.94 -13.68 16.69
CA LEU A 313 -26.58 -12.79 15.72
C LEU A 313 -27.28 -11.64 16.47
N PRO A 314 -26.58 -10.54 16.80
CA PRO A 314 -27.14 -9.48 17.63
C PRO A 314 -28.38 -8.80 17.04
N THR A 315 -28.48 -8.73 15.70
CA THR A 315 -29.62 -8.11 14.99
C THR A 315 -30.97 -8.75 15.33
N VAL A 316 -30.95 -10.02 15.73
CA VAL A 316 -32.14 -10.79 16.09
C VAL A 316 -32.07 -11.34 17.51
N ASN A 317 -31.18 -10.83 18.36
CA ASN A 317 -30.86 -11.42 19.67
C ASN A 317 -30.68 -12.95 19.59
N GLY A 318 -30.02 -13.40 18.52
CA GLY A 318 -29.87 -14.79 18.15
C GLY A 318 -28.62 -15.43 18.74
N THR A 319 -28.75 -16.65 19.27
CA THR A 319 -27.61 -17.48 19.64
C THR A 319 -27.81 -18.92 19.17
N GLY A 320 -26.75 -19.54 18.67
CA GLY A 320 -26.77 -20.91 18.17
C GLY A 320 -25.53 -21.68 18.60
N LYS A 321 -25.65 -23.00 18.67
CA LYS A 321 -24.49 -23.89 18.84
C LYS A 321 -23.98 -24.32 17.47
N VAL A 322 -22.67 -24.30 17.29
CA VAL A 322 -21.98 -24.72 16.08
C VAL A 322 -21.29 -26.06 16.34
N GLY A 323 -21.43 -26.99 15.40
CA GLY A 323 -20.82 -28.31 15.47
C GLY A 323 -21.70 -29.39 16.14
N PRO A 324 -21.17 -30.61 16.29
CA PRO A 324 -19.78 -31.00 15.99
C PRO A 324 -19.48 -30.92 14.48
N GLY A 325 -18.38 -30.26 14.14
CA GLY A 325 -17.85 -30.18 12.77
C GLY A 325 -16.37 -30.54 12.74
N THR A 326 -15.79 -30.62 11.55
CA THR A 326 -14.39 -31.01 11.35
C THR A 326 -13.64 -29.97 10.53
N ILE A 327 -12.39 -29.71 10.88
CA ILE A 327 -11.48 -28.86 10.11
C ILE A 327 -10.22 -29.67 9.81
N ALA A 328 -9.94 -29.91 8.54
CA ALA A 328 -8.71 -30.54 8.06
C ALA A 328 -7.79 -29.46 7.51
N ALA A 329 -6.55 -29.41 7.97
CA ALA A 329 -5.56 -28.39 7.59
C ALA A 329 -4.22 -29.03 7.20
N ASP A 330 -3.68 -28.59 6.07
CA ASP A 330 -2.34 -28.88 5.57
C ASP A 330 -1.40 -27.74 5.96
N VAL A 331 -0.52 -27.99 6.91
CA VAL A 331 0.33 -26.98 7.56
C VAL A 331 1.77 -27.09 7.09
N ASN A 332 2.34 -25.97 6.62
CA ASN A 332 3.77 -25.84 6.36
C ASN A 332 4.48 -25.36 7.64
N LEU A 333 5.06 -26.31 8.39
CA LEU A 333 5.69 -26.02 9.69
C LEU A 333 6.91 -25.09 9.62
N LYS A 334 7.52 -24.90 8.44
CA LYS A 334 8.67 -23.99 8.26
C LYS A 334 8.24 -22.55 8.06
N GLY A 335 7.08 -22.32 7.44
CA GLY A 335 6.55 -21.00 7.12
C GLY A 335 5.33 -20.58 7.95
N GLY A 336 4.76 -21.49 8.73
CA GLY A 336 3.55 -21.28 9.53
C GLY A 336 2.25 -21.27 8.71
N SER A 337 2.33 -21.22 7.38
CA SER A 337 1.16 -21.11 6.51
C SER A 337 0.41 -22.43 6.42
N PHE A 338 -0.90 -22.36 6.30
CA PHE A 338 -1.72 -23.54 6.12
C PHE A 338 -2.93 -23.29 5.24
N THR A 339 -3.40 -24.36 4.62
CA THR A 339 -4.65 -24.40 3.85
C THR A 339 -5.55 -25.49 4.41
N GLY A 340 -6.87 -25.36 4.32
CA GLY A 340 -7.75 -26.35 4.90
C GLY A 340 -9.19 -26.36 4.38
N LYS A 341 -9.91 -27.40 4.82
CA LYS A 341 -11.34 -27.60 4.56
C LYS A 341 -12.07 -27.74 5.88
N SER A 342 -13.24 -27.13 5.95
CA SER A 342 -14.13 -27.18 7.09
C SER A 342 -15.48 -27.77 6.67
N THR A 343 -16.02 -28.63 7.52
CA THR A 343 -17.34 -29.23 7.35
C THR A 343 -18.12 -29.06 8.63
N PHE A 344 -19.27 -28.41 8.54
CA PHE A 344 -20.17 -28.17 9.66
C PHE A 344 -21.58 -28.67 9.32
N PRO A 345 -22.29 -29.28 10.28
CA PRO A 345 -23.70 -29.59 10.13
C PRO A 345 -24.54 -28.31 10.13
N ASP A 346 -25.83 -28.45 9.81
CA ASP A 346 -26.77 -27.35 9.91
C ASP A 346 -26.81 -26.76 11.33
N ILE A 347 -26.77 -25.44 11.42
CA ILE A 347 -26.67 -24.69 12.66
C ILE A 347 -28.06 -24.23 13.05
N THR A 348 -28.49 -24.59 14.27
CA THR A 348 -29.76 -24.09 14.82
C THR A 348 -29.52 -22.87 15.68
N VAL A 349 -30.10 -21.74 15.29
CA VAL A 349 -30.06 -20.47 16.01
C VAL A 349 -31.41 -20.18 16.64
N LYS A 350 -31.41 -19.93 17.95
CA LYS A 350 -32.57 -19.43 18.68
C LYS A 350 -32.47 -17.91 18.74
N ALA A 351 -33.48 -17.22 18.23
CA ALA A 351 -33.53 -15.79 18.07
C ALA A 351 -34.86 -15.20 18.56
N SER A 352 -34.92 -13.88 18.67
CA SER A 352 -36.12 -13.11 18.99
C SER A 352 -36.31 -11.98 17.99
N LEU A 353 -37.20 -12.15 17.01
CA LEU A 353 -37.52 -11.10 16.04
C LEU A 353 -38.27 -9.96 16.75
N PHE A 354 -37.91 -8.72 16.41
CA PHE A 354 -38.47 -7.49 17.00
C PHE A 354 -38.40 -7.40 18.54
N GLY A 355 -37.56 -8.24 19.18
CA GLY A 355 -37.41 -8.26 20.64
C GLY A 355 -38.48 -9.03 21.42
N PHE A 356 -39.52 -9.55 20.76
CA PHE A 356 -40.61 -10.28 21.45
C PHE A 356 -41.10 -11.55 20.73
N ILE A 357 -40.66 -11.82 19.50
CA ILE A 357 -41.12 -12.98 18.72
C ILE A 357 -40.07 -14.11 18.78
N PRO A 358 -40.27 -15.16 19.60
CA PRO A 358 -39.33 -16.27 19.67
C PRO A 358 -39.30 -17.01 18.32
N THR A 359 -38.11 -17.11 17.75
CA THR A 359 -37.87 -17.64 16.41
C THR A 359 -36.75 -18.66 16.44
N THR A 360 -36.94 -19.79 15.75
CA THR A 360 -35.87 -20.77 15.52
C THR A 360 -35.48 -20.74 14.05
N ILE A 361 -34.19 -20.61 13.78
CA ILE A 361 -33.63 -20.52 12.44
C ILE A 361 -32.70 -21.72 12.26
N VAL A 362 -32.85 -22.46 11.17
CA VAL A 362 -31.90 -23.49 10.78
C VAL A 362 -31.12 -22.96 9.59
N SER A 363 -29.81 -22.83 9.75
CA SER A 363 -28.91 -22.28 8.75
C SER A 363 -27.94 -23.35 8.25
N SER A 364 -27.65 -23.34 6.96
CA SER A 364 -26.60 -24.17 6.37
C SER A 364 -25.31 -23.37 6.19
N PHE A 365 -24.19 -24.07 6.28
CA PHE A 365 -22.87 -23.51 6.03
C PHE A 365 -22.25 -24.19 4.82
N THR A 366 -21.73 -23.42 3.87
CA THR A 366 -21.06 -23.95 2.68
C THR A 366 -19.79 -23.15 2.42
N GLN A 367 -18.64 -23.76 2.69
CA GLN A 367 -17.34 -23.14 2.42
C GLN A 367 -17.11 -22.92 0.91
N LEU A 368 -16.52 -21.77 0.58
CA LEU A 368 -16.14 -21.37 -0.76
C LEU A 368 -14.61 -21.23 -0.83
N GLY A 369 -13.97 -22.06 -1.63
CA GLY A 369 -12.51 -22.13 -1.70
C GLY A 369 -11.88 -22.88 -0.53
N ASP A 370 -10.58 -22.70 -0.36
CA ASP A 370 -9.82 -23.25 0.76
C ASP A 370 -9.77 -22.23 1.89
N LEU A 371 -9.82 -22.72 3.13
CA LEU A 371 -9.52 -21.92 4.31
C LEU A 371 -8.01 -21.70 4.30
N THR A 372 -7.56 -20.46 4.49
CA THR A 372 -6.13 -20.13 4.46
C THR A 372 -5.75 -19.51 5.79
N GLY A 373 -4.52 -19.70 6.27
CA GLY A 373 -4.14 -19.10 7.53
C GLY A 373 -2.65 -19.11 7.80
N GLN A 374 -2.30 -18.54 8.95
CA GLN A 374 -0.94 -18.43 9.43
C GLN A 374 -0.84 -18.76 10.92
N LEU A 375 0.17 -19.55 11.27
CA LEU A 375 0.59 -19.78 12.65
C LEU A 375 1.59 -18.70 13.06
N ALA A 376 1.41 -18.15 14.27
CA ALA A 376 2.40 -17.24 14.86
C ALA A 376 3.73 -17.97 15.13
N PRO A 377 4.87 -17.26 15.22
CA PRO A 377 6.15 -17.86 15.56
C PRO A 377 6.07 -18.71 16.84
N GLY A 378 6.52 -19.96 16.75
CA GLY A 378 6.40 -20.94 17.84
C GLY A 378 5.04 -21.63 17.95
N ALA A 379 4.15 -21.43 16.97
CA ALA A 379 2.86 -22.10 16.82
C ALA A 379 1.92 -21.98 18.03
N LYS A 380 1.99 -20.84 18.74
CA LYS A 380 1.20 -20.57 19.95
C LYS A 380 -0.11 -19.81 19.68
N ASP A 381 -0.23 -19.24 18.49
CA ASP A 381 -1.39 -18.47 18.06
C ASP A 381 -1.64 -18.74 16.57
N VAL A 382 -2.87 -18.49 16.13
CA VAL A 382 -3.32 -18.79 14.77
C VAL A 382 -4.27 -17.71 14.25
N THR A 383 -4.15 -17.40 12.97
CA THR A 383 -5.15 -16.64 12.20
C THR A 383 -5.58 -17.47 10.99
N ALA A 384 -6.87 -17.44 10.67
CA ALA A 384 -7.44 -18.15 9.54
C ALA A 384 -8.55 -17.35 8.87
N ASP A 385 -8.54 -17.34 7.55
CA ASP A 385 -9.48 -16.67 6.69
C ASP A 385 -10.30 -17.71 5.94
N LEU A 386 -11.62 -17.53 5.98
CA LEU A 386 -12.59 -18.45 5.41
C LEU A 386 -13.66 -17.66 4.68
N LYS A 387 -13.93 -18.03 3.43
CA LYS A 387 -15.11 -17.56 2.71
C LYS A 387 -16.19 -18.63 2.71
N ALA A 388 -17.43 -18.26 2.97
CA ALA A 388 -18.55 -19.21 2.99
C ALA A 388 -19.86 -18.56 2.58
N ASN A 389 -20.74 -19.33 1.96
CA ASN A 389 -22.14 -18.97 1.83
C ASN A 389 -22.93 -19.48 3.04
N LEU A 390 -23.71 -18.60 3.64
CA LEU A 390 -24.64 -18.96 4.71
C LEU A 390 -26.03 -19.09 4.10
N GLY A 391 -26.64 -20.26 4.27
CA GLY A 391 -28.01 -20.53 3.83
C GLY A 391 -28.98 -20.48 5.00
N VAL A 392 -30.23 -20.09 4.73
CA VAL A 392 -31.34 -20.20 5.67
C VAL A 392 -32.27 -21.30 5.16
N LYS A 393 -32.26 -22.45 5.83
CA LYS A 393 -33.08 -23.62 5.44
C LYS A 393 -34.49 -23.55 5.99
N SER A 394 -34.67 -23.01 7.19
CA SER A 394 -36.02 -22.80 7.75
C SER A 394 -36.03 -21.70 8.81
N VAL A 395 -37.19 -21.04 8.95
CA VAL A 395 -37.47 -20.05 10.00
C VAL A 395 -38.82 -20.39 10.62
N LYS A 396 -38.87 -20.58 11.94
CA LYS A 396 -40.08 -20.93 12.68
C LYS A 396 -40.40 -19.85 13.72
N ALA A 397 -41.50 -19.12 13.53
CA ALA A 397 -42.00 -18.07 14.44
C ALA A 397 -43.54 -18.14 14.51
N PHE A 398 -44.12 -18.28 15.72
CA PHE A 398 -45.57 -18.38 15.99
C PHE A 398 -46.37 -19.35 15.07
N GLY A 399 -45.70 -20.40 14.59
CA GLY A 399 -46.18 -21.25 13.49
C GLY A 399 -45.02 -21.56 12.56
N VAL A 400 -45.25 -22.41 11.55
CA VAL A 400 -44.24 -22.65 10.51
C VAL A 400 -44.46 -21.59 9.44
N LEU A 401 -43.52 -20.65 9.27
CA LEU A 401 -43.46 -19.81 8.08
C LEU A 401 -42.69 -20.63 7.04
N PRO A 402 -43.37 -21.29 6.07
CA PRO A 402 -42.64 -22.04 5.07
C PRO A 402 -41.82 -21.04 4.24
N LEU A 403 -40.49 -21.21 4.26
CA LEU A 403 -39.67 -20.63 3.20
C LEU A 403 -40.16 -21.26 1.90
N THR A 404 -40.60 -20.43 0.97
CA THR A 404 -41.13 -20.88 -0.33
C THR A 404 -40.02 -21.32 -1.28
N SER A 405 -38.75 -21.13 -0.89
CA SER A 405 -37.57 -21.52 -1.65
C SER A 405 -36.51 -22.16 -0.74
N SER A 406 -35.95 -23.28 -1.21
CA SER A 406 -34.86 -24.01 -0.55
C SER A 406 -33.46 -23.43 -0.81
N GLY A 407 -33.38 -22.35 -1.61
CA GLY A 407 -32.12 -21.72 -2.03
C GLY A 407 -31.80 -20.40 -1.33
N CYS A 408 -32.45 -20.08 -0.21
CA CYS A 408 -32.21 -18.83 0.52
C CYS A 408 -30.78 -18.82 1.06
N THR A 409 -29.90 -18.02 0.47
CA THR A 409 -28.48 -17.90 0.87
C THR A 409 -28.02 -16.46 0.84
N THR A 410 -26.86 -16.17 1.42
CA THR A 410 -26.18 -14.89 1.23
C THR A 410 -25.95 -14.61 -0.25
N ALA A 411 -26.23 -13.37 -0.67
CA ALA A 411 -26.07 -12.92 -2.06
C ALA A 411 -24.59 -12.87 -2.47
N SER A 412 -23.74 -12.48 -1.51
CA SER A 412 -22.28 -12.51 -1.61
C SER A 412 -21.70 -13.48 -0.58
N PRO A 413 -20.53 -14.09 -0.84
CA PRO A 413 -19.79 -14.86 0.14
C PRO A 413 -19.49 -14.05 1.40
N VAL A 414 -19.67 -14.66 2.57
CA VAL A 414 -19.30 -14.11 3.86
C VAL A 414 -17.82 -14.40 4.12
N SER A 415 -17.05 -13.38 4.43
CA SER A 415 -15.67 -13.50 4.89
C SER A 415 -15.63 -13.61 6.42
N ILE A 416 -14.99 -14.66 6.93
CA ILE A 416 -14.86 -14.98 8.35
C ILE A 416 -13.37 -15.05 8.69
N HIS A 417 -12.91 -14.11 9.52
CA HIS A 417 -11.53 -14.02 9.99
C HIS A 417 -11.45 -14.57 11.43
N LEU A 418 -10.97 -15.79 11.58
CA LEU A 418 -10.82 -16.48 12.86
C LEU A 418 -9.43 -16.21 13.42
N ALA A 419 -9.34 -15.81 14.68
CA ALA A 419 -8.07 -15.64 15.38
C ALA A 419 -8.12 -16.28 16.78
N SER A 420 -6.99 -16.81 17.24
CA SER A 420 -6.80 -17.14 18.66
C SER A 420 -6.75 -15.87 19.51
N ASN A 421 -6.83 -16.04 20.83
CA ASN A 421 -6.89 -14.92 21.77
C ASN A 421 -5.55 -14.17 21.98
N GLY A 422 -4.48 -14.53 21.28
CA GLY A 422 -3.17 -13.89 21.37
C GLY A 422 -2.43 -14.13 22.69
N LYS A 423 -2.91 -15.07 23.52
CA LYS A 423 -2.30 -15.42 24.81
C LYS A 423 -1.35 -16.61 24.71
N GLY A 424 -1.14 -17.16 23.52
CA GLY A 424 -0.32 -18.35 23.32
C GLY A 424 -0.98 -19.65 23.80
N GLU A 425 -2.30 -19.65 23.92
CA GLU A 425 -3.10 -20.80 24.42
C GLU A 425 -3.52 -21.76 23.31
N PHE A 426 -3.32 -21.38 22.04
CA PHE A 426 -3.58 -22.25 20.90
C PHE A 426 -2.33 -23.09 20.59
N SER A 427 -2.53 -24.33 20.18
CA SER A 427 -1.45 -25.14 19.60
C SER A 427 -2.01 -26.01 18.46
N PRO A 428 -1.26 -26.18 17.36
CA PRO A 428 -1.73 -27.00 16.24
C PRO A 428 -1.87 -28.49 16.61
N PHE A 429 -1.26 -28.96 17.70
CA PHE A 429 -1.32 -30.37 18.11
C PHE A 429 -2.32 -30.65 19.22
N THR A 430 -2.90 -29.61 19.84
CA THR A 430 -3.89 -29.76 20.92
C THR A 430 -5.20 -29.04 20.60
N GLY A 431 -5.15 -28.03 19.73
CA GLY A 431 -6.24 -27.11 19.46
C GLY A 431 -6.24 -25.91 20.40
N GLY A 432 -7.39 -25.26 20.50
CA GLY A 432 -7.60 -24.04 21.27
C GLY A 432 -8.83 -23.28 20.80
N THR A 433 -9.14 -22.16 21.46
CA THR A 433 -10.28 -21.32 21.08
C THR A 433 -9.88 -20.29 20.03
N VAL A 434 -10.65 -20.24 18.95
CA VAL A 434 -10.59 -19.19 17.93
C VAL A 434 -11.92 -18.44 17.89
N SER A 435 -11.87 -17.14 17.60
CA SER A 435 -13.05 -16.29 17.52
C SER A 435 -12.98 -15.36 16.33
N SER A 436 -14.15 -14.97 15.85
CA SER A 436 -14.34 -14.07 14.73
C SER A 436 -15.53 -13.15 14.97
N LYS A 437 -15.45 -11.94 14.43
CA LYS A 437 -16.60 -11.11 14.14
C LYS A 437 -16.73 -11.01 12.63
N PHE A 438 -17.95 -11.13 12.11
CA PHE A 438 -18.18 -11.14 10.67
C PHE A 438 -19.51 -10.47 10.30
N ALA A 439 -19.53 -9.87 9.11
CA ALA A 439 -20.71 -9.26 8.55
C ALA A 439 -21.53 -10.29 7.78
N ILE A 440 -22.85 -10.27 7.96
CA ILE A 440 -23.78 -10.97 7.08
C ILE A 440 -24.39 -9.91 6.17
N GLY A 441 -24.22 -10.08 4.86
CA GLY A 441 -24.83 -9.21 3.85
C GLY A 441 -26.27 -9.60 3.56
N ASN A 442 -26.81 -9.03 2.48
CA ASN A 442 -28.16 -9.37 2.01
C ASN A 442 -28.27 -10.85 1.64
N LEU A 443 -29.42 -11.42 1.95
CA LEU A 443 -29.85 -12.74 1.49
C LEU A 443 -30.51 -12.61 0.10
N ALA A 444 -30.27 -13.61 -0.73
CA ALA A 444 -30.86 -13.78 -2.05
C ALA A 444 -31.66 -15.09 -2.08
N ASN A 445 -32.58 -15.17 -3.04
CA ASN A 445 -33.34 -16.39 -3.35
C ASN A 445 -34.18 -16.94 -2.18
N CYS A 446 -34.68 -16.06 -1.30
CA CYS A 446 -35.54 -16.42 -0.17
C CYS A 446 -37.04 -16.29 -0.46
N GLY A 447 -37.40 -16.21 -1.74
CA GLY A 447 -38.78 -16.07 -2.21
C GLY A 447 -39.40 -14.74 -1.78
N LEU A 448 -40.70 -14.75 -1.49
CA LEU A 448 -41.48 -13.56 -1.08
C LEU A 448 -40.98 -12.93 0.24
N LEU A 449 -40.18 -13.65 1.03
CA LEU A 449 -39.65 -13.18 2.30
C LEU A 449 -38.31 -12.45 2.17
N THR A 450 -37.65 -12.51 1.01
CA THR A 450 -36.35 -11.84 0.76
C THR A 450 -36.29 -10.38 1.26
N PRO A 451 -37.25 -9.48 0.92
CA PRO A 451 -37.19 -8.10 1.39
C PRO A 451 -37.33 -7.97 2.90
N LEU A 452 -38.15 -8.83 3.53
CA LEU A 452 -38.32 -8.83 4.99
C LEU A 452 -37.08 -9.37 5.71
N LEU A 453 -36.46 -10.43 5.17
CA LEU A 453 -35.26 -11.02 5.75
C LEU A 453 -34.06 -10.07 5.64
N ASN A 454 -33.95 -9.32 4.54
CA ASN A 454 -32.89 -8.34 4.34
C ASN A 454 -33.04 -7.09 5.21
N LEU A 455 -34.19 -6.88 5.85
CA LEU A 455 -34.36 -5.84 6.86
C LEU A 455 -33.82 -6.26 8.24
N ILE A 456 -33.63 -7.56 8.46
CA ILE A 456 -33.47 -8.13 9.81
C ILE A 456 -32.14 -8.86 9.99
N PHE A 457 -31.73 -9.66 9.00
CA PHE A 457 -30.55 -10.51 9.10
C PHE A 457 -29.23 -9.82 8.81
N PRO A 458 -29.15 -8.90 7.82
CA PRO A 458 -27.90 -8.22 7.53
C PRO A 458 -27.40 -7.42 8.74
N GLY A 459 -26.10 -7.52 9.02
CA GLY A 459 -25.49 -6.81 10.14
C GLY A 459 -23.99 -7.09 10.26
N PRO A 460 -23.19 -6.12 10.72
CA PRO A 460 -21.73 -6.24 10.75
C PRO A 460 -21.17 -6.95 12.00
N ASN A 461 -21.98 -7.14 13.04
CA ASN A 461 -21.51 -7.50 14.38
C ASN A 461 -21.79 -8.96 14.79
N ASN A 462 -21.93 -9.87 13.82
CA ASN A 462 -22.15 -11.29 14.16
C ASN A 462 -20.86 -11.88 14.73
N THR A 463 -21.01 -12.83 15.65
CA THR A 463 -19.87 -13.45 16.33
C THR A 463 -19.84 -14.94 16.06
N LEU A 464 -18.64 -15.49 15.91
CA LEU A 464 -18.40 -16.93 15.85
C LEU A 464 -17.25 -17.25 16.79
N THR A 465 -17.45 -18.18 17.71
CA THR A 465 -16.40 -18.72 18.57
C THR A 465 -16.38 -20.22 18.38
N LEU A 466 -15.21 -20.76 18.04
CA LEU A 466 -14.98 -22.19 17.88
C LEU A 466 -13.90 -22.63 18.87
N ASN A 467 -14.17 -23.71 19.58
CA ASN A 467 -13.21 -24.49 20.31
C ASN A 467 -12.76 -25.65 19.42
N LEU A 468 -11.47 -25.65 19.09
CA LEU A 468 -10.82 -26.66 18.28
C LEU A 468 -10.12 -27.65 19.20
N VAL A 469 -10.25 -28.94 18.90
CA VAL A 469 -9.53 -30.02 19.57
C VAL A 469 -8.84 -30.82 18.47
N ALA A 470 -7.51 -30.93 18.53
CA ALA A 470 -6.77 -31.72 17.56
C ALA A 470 -7.19 -33.19 17.69
N GLN A 471 -7.44 -33.85 16.57
CA GLN A 471 -7.61 -35.30 16.54
C GLN A 471 -6.22 -35.94 16.66
N ASP A 472 -6.10 -36.99 17.47
CA ASP A 472 -4.86 -37.77 17.53
C ASP A 472 -4.58 -38.36 16.14
N SER A 473 -3.47 -37.95 15.52
CA SER A 473 -2.98 -38.46 14.24
C SER A 473 -2.35 -39.84 14.34
#